data_AF-A0A8T9MVB8-F1
#
_entry.id   AF-A0A8T9MVB8-F1
#
_cell.length_a   1.000
_cell.length_b   1.000
_cell.length_c   1.000
_cell.angle_alpha   90.00
_cell.angle_beta   90.00
_cell.angle_gamma   90.00
#
_symmetry.space_group_name_H-M   'P 1'
#
loop_
_entity.id
_entity.type
_entity.pdbx_description
1 polymer ?
#
loop_
_entity_poly.entity_id
_entity_poly.type
_entity_poly.pdbx_seq_one_letter_code
_entity_poly.pdbx_strand_id
1 'polypeptide(L)'
;MLDPGHGGKDPGAIGRNTRIREKDIALHIARETKKLLEASGYQVLMIRNSDIFIPVPERPVLAQKAKADLFVSIHADSVESSEPRGGGVYVLSQKGASSAAAALLAANENAAGSIGGVNMGGNKDVNQVLMNMVQTQTINDSKRLARFVLNQMSKHNKMKNEVQYAGFGVLRAPDVPLPS
;
A
#
# COMPACT_ATOMS: atom_id res chain seq x y z
N MET A 1 -7.55 -2.18 -8.03
CA MET A 1 -6.90 -3.40 -7.51
C MET A 1 -6.63 -3.23 -6.03
N LEU A 2 -6.98 -4.24 -5.23
CA LEU A 2 -6.74 -4.27 -3.79
C LEU A 2 -5.54 -5.15 -3.47
N ASP A 3 -4.66 -4.68 -2.61
CA ASP A 3 -3.50 -5.41 -2.13
C ASP A 3 -3.62 -5.66 -0.62
N PRO A 4 -4.02 -6.87 -0.21
CA PRO A 4 -3.95 -7.25 1.20
C PRO A 4 -2.47 -7.46 1.60
N GLY A 5 -1.96 -6.65 2.54
CA GLY A 5 -0.60 -6.69 3.06
C GLY A 5 -0.16 -8.09 3.54
N HIS A 6 1.15 -8.37 3.50
CA HIS A 6 1.75 -9.64 3.97
C HIS A 6 1.20 -10.90 3.28
N GLY A 7 1.19 -12.05 3.97
CA GLY A 7 0.63 -13.32 3.50
C GLY A 7 1.62 -14.49 3.57
N GLY A 8 1.10 -15.71 3.68
CA GLY A 8 1.89 -16.93 3.77
C GLY A 8 2.86 -16.91 4.95
N LYS A 9 4.16 -16.97 4.66
CA LYS A 9 5.26 -16.95 5.64
C LYS A 9 5.39 -15.63 6.39
N ASP A 10 4.83 -14.55 5.85
CA ASP A 10 4.85 -13.24 6.47
C ASP A 10 3.50 -12.98 7.17
N PRO A 11 3.44 -13.02 8.51
CA PRO A 11 2.21 -12.77 9.25
C PRO A 11 1.84 -11.27 9.35
N GLY A 12 2.78 -10.37 9.04
CA GLY A 12 2.69 -8.96 9.45
C GLY A 12 2.71 -8.79 10.96
N ALA A 13 2.15 -7.68 11.45
CA ALA A 13 2.00 -7.45 12.88
C ALA A 13 1.16 -8.55 13.55
N ILE A 14 1.52 -8.93 14.78
CA ILE A 14 0.77 -9.89 15.58
C ILE A 14 0.27 -9.20 16.85
N GLY A 15 -1.06 -9.20 17.04
CA GLY A 15 -1.68 -8.62 18.22
C GLY A 15 -1.17 -9.28 19.50
N ARG A 16 -0.62 -8.48 20.43
CA ARG A 16 0.03 -8.98 21.66
C ARG A 16 -0.89 -9.90 22.48
N ASN A 17 -2.16 -9.51 22.63
CA ASN A 17 -3.13 -10.24 23.45
C ASN A 17 -4.00 -11.19 22.64
N THR A 18 -4.40 -10.79 21.43
CA THR A 18 -5.35 -11.55 20.61
C THR A 18 -4.69 -12.62 19.76
N ARG A 19 -3.37 -12.52 19.53
CA ARG A 19 -2.60 -13.37 18.59
C ARG A 19 -3.12 -13.33 17.15
N ILE A 20 -4.01 -12.39 16.84
CA ILE A 20 -4.50 -12.15 15.48
C ILE A 20 -3.34 -11.59 14.65
N ARG A 21 -3.21 -12.09 13.43
CA ARG A 21 -2.16 -11.71 12.50
C ARG A 21 -2.73 -10.71 11.52
N GLU A 22 -1.96 -9.68 11.23
CA GLU A 22 -2.32 -8.64 10.29
C GLU A 22 -2.73 -9.19 8.93
N LYS A 23 -1.99 -10.19 8.40
CA LYS A 23 -2.28 -10.78 7.10
C LYS A 23 -3.73 -11.29 6.95
N ASP A 24 -4.34 -11.73 8.06
CA ASP A 24 -5.68 -12.28 8.11
C ASP A 24 -6.71 -11.15 8.13
N ILE A 25 -6.45 -10.11 8.93
CA ILE A 25 -7.27 -8.88 8.98
C ILE A 25 -7.27 -8.19 7.62
N ALA A 26 -6.10 -7.97 7.04
CA ALA A 26 -5.94 -7.31 5.75
C ALA A 26 -6.70 -8.05 4.64
N LEU A 27 -6.58 -9.39 4.58
CA LEU A 27 -7.30 -10.21 3.61
C LEU A 27 -8.82 -10.13 3.81
N HIS A 28 -9.29 -10.16 5.05
CA HIS A 28 -10.70 -10.05 5.38
C HIS A 28 -11.27 -8.70 4.94
N ILE A 29 -10.62 -7.59 5.32
CA ILE A 29 -11.04 -6.24 4.92
C ILE A 29 -11.07 -6.10 3.40
N ALA A 30 -10.05 -6.62 2.70
CA ALA A 30 -9.99 -6.53 1.25
C ALA A 30 -11.11 -7.31 0.56
N ARG A 31 -11.52 -8.47 1.08
CA ARG A 31 -12.65 -9.26 0.55
C ARG A 31 -13.98 -8.54 0.72
N GLU A 32 -14.22 -7.98 1.91
CA GLU A 32 -15.45 -7.19 2.15
C GLU A 32 -15.48 -5.93 1.29
N THR A 33 -14.33 -5.24 1.16
CA THR A 33 -14.20 -4.07 0.28
C THR A 33 -14.48 -4.44 -1.17
N LYS A 34 -13.90 -5.54 -1.67
CA LYS A 34 -14.15 -6.06 -3.01
C LYS A 34 -15.65 -6.31 -3.23
N LYS A 35 -16.30 -7.02 -2.33
CA LYS A 35 -17.73 -7.33 -2.41
C LYS A 35 -18.59 -6.07 -2.53
N LEU A 36 -18.33 -5.05 -1.71
CA LEU A 36 -19.08 -3.79 -1.72
C LEU A 36 -18.85 -2.99 -3.01
N LEU A 37 -17.62 -2.93 -3.49
CA LEU A 37 -17.27 -2.23 -4.73
C LEU A 37 -17.84 -2.94 -5.96
N GLU A 38 -17.79 -4.27 -6.02
CA GLU A 38 -18.39 -5.06 -7.10
C GLU A 38 -19.91 -4.91 -7.13
N ALA A 39 -20.56 -4.89 -5.97
CA ALA A 39 -21.99 -4.59 -5.87
C ALA A 39 -22.34 -3.16 -6.36
N SER A 40 -21.37 -2.25 -6.37
CA SER A 40 -21.50 -0.88 -6.89
C SER A 40 -21.11 -0.74 -8.38
N GLY A 41 -20.81 -1.84 -9.07
CA GLY A 41 -20.50 -1.86 -10.51
C GLY A 41 -19.01 -1.72 -10.87
N TYR A 42 -18.11 -1.78 -9.89
CA TYR A 42 -16.66 -1.70 -10.16
C TYR A 42 -16.05 -3.08 -10.41
N GLN A 43 -15.09 -3.16 -11.33
CA GLN A 43 -14.24 -4.34 -11.48
C GLN A 43 -13.12 -4.32 -10.42
N VAL A 44 -13.06 -5.34 -9.57
CA VAL A 44 -12.09 -5.39 -8.48
C VAL A 44 -11.22 -6.64 -8.56
N LEU A 45 -9.93 -6.44 -8.85
CA LEU A 45 -8.90 -7.48 -8.76
C LEU A 45 -8.18 -7.40 -7.41
N MET A 46 -7.66 -8.53 -6.93
CA MET A 46 -6.87 -8.61 -5.69
C MET A 46 -5.47 -9.16 -6.00
N ILE A 47 -4.43 -8.63 -5.34
CA ILE A 47 -3.06 -9.15 -5.45
C ILE A 47 -2.98 -10.59 -4.95
N ARG A 48 -3.65 -10.88 -3.82
CA ARG A 48 -3.87 -12.23 -3.31
C ARG A 48 -5.31 -12.37 -2.82
N ASN A 49 -5.91 -13.53 -3.01
CA ASN A 49 -7.20 -13.90 -2.42
C ASN A 49 -7.12 -15.20 -1.59
N SER A 50 -5.91 -15.56 -1.16
CA SER A 50 -5.59 -16.69 -0.29
C SER A 50 -4.40 -16.33 0.60
N ASP A 51 -4.06 -17.21 1.54
CA ASP A 51 -2.90 -17.02 2.44
C ASP A 51 -1.59 -17.41 1.73
N ILE A 52 -1.16 -16.57 0.79
CA ILE A 52 0.09 -16.74 0.03
C ILE A 52 0.98 -15.51 0.18
N PHE A 53 2.29 -15.72 0.14
CA PHE A 53 3.27 -14.65 0.16
C PHE A 53 3.54 -14.15 -1.26
N ILE A 54 3.39 -12.83 -1.48
CA ILE A 54 3.80 -12.16 -2.73
C ILE A 54 4.80 -11.06 -2.35
N PRO A 55 6.04 -11.07 -2.90
CA PRO A 55 7.05 -10.06 -2.62
C PRO A 55 6.55 -8.64 -2.92
N VAL A 56 6.88 -7.68 -2.05
CA VAL A 56 6.45 -6.28 -2.17
C VAL A 56 6.77 -5.67 -3.55
N PRO A 57 7.97 -5.88 -4.15
CA PRO A 57 8.28 -5.34 -5.47
C PRO A 57 7.41 -5.91 -6.62
N GLU A 58 6.84 -7.10 -6.45
CA GLU A 58 6.01 -7.73 -7.49
C GLU A 58 4.58 -7.18 -7.52
N ARG A 59 4.07 -6.68 -6.38
CA ARG A 59 2.66 -6.27 -6.26
C ARG A 59 2.30 -5.10 -7.18
N PRO A 60 3.11 -4.03 -7.28
CA PRO A 60 2.87 -2.95 -8.25
C PRO A 60 2.94 -3.43 -9.69
N VAL A 61 3.81 -4.41 -10.00
CA VAL A 61 3.92 -5.00 -11.34
C VAL A 61 2.64 -5.73 -11.73
N LEU A 62 2.05 -6.49 -10.81
CA LEU A 62 0.77 -7.17 -11.04
C LEU A 62 -0.36 -6.16 -11.31
N ALA A 63 -0.41 -5.07 -10.55
CA ALA A 63 -1.38 -4.00 -10.77
C ALA A 63 -1.22 -3.30 -12.13
N GLN A 64 0.03 -3.04 -12.51
CA GLN A 64 0.36 -2.44 -13.80
C GLN A 64 -0.03 -3.38 -14.96
N LYS A 65 0.31 -4.68 -14.87
CA LYS A 65 -0.06 -5.70 -15.88
C LYS A 65 -1.57 -5.84 -16.02
N ALA A 66 -2.30 -5.72 -14.91
CA ALA A 66 -3.75 -5.73 -14.90
C ALA A 66 -4.39 -4.40 -15.38
N LYS A 67 -3.58 -3.39 -15.75
CA LYS A 67 -4.02 -2.04 -16.14
C LYS A 67 -4.97 -1.43 -15.10
N ALA A 68 -4.65 -1.59 -13.82
CA ALA A 68 -5.50 -1.09 -12.74
C ALA A 68 -5.50 0.44 -12.70
N ASP A 69 -6.69 1.06 -12.72
CA ASP A 69 -6.85 2.52 -12.58
C ASP A 69 -6.51 3.02 -11.17
N LEU A 70 -6.76 2.18 -10.16
CA LEU A 70 -6.48 2.46 -8.75
C LEU A 70 -5.78 1.26 -8.11
N PHE A 71 -4.80 1.54 -7.26
CA PHE A 71 -4.13 0.55 -6.42
C PHE A 71 -4.24 0.97 -4.96
N VAL A 72 -4.74 0.07 -4.10
CA VAL A 72 -4.93 0.32 -2.67
C VAL A 72 -4.32 -0.83 -1.89
N SER A 73 -3.26 -0.54 -1.13
CA SER A 73 -2.72 -1.49 -0.14
C SER A 73 -3.44 -1.36 1.19
N ILE A 74 -3.84 -2.47 1.76
CA ILE A 74 -4.60 -2.58 3.01
C ILE A 74 -3.74 -3.29 4.04
N HIS A 75 -3.50 -2.60 5.14
CA HIS A 75 -2.68 -3.07 6.26
C HIS A 75 -3.43 -2.86 7.58
N ALA A 76 -3.06 -3.62 8.60
CA ALA A 76 -3.54 -3.52 9.97
C ALA A 76 -2.34 -3.43 10.92
N ASP A 77 -1.38 -2.58 10.54
CA ASP A 77 -0.08 -2.45 11.17
C ASP A 77 -0.16 -2.05 12.64
N SER A 78 0.92 -2.33 13.36
CA SER A 78 1.21 -1.71 14.65
C SER A 78 2.58 -1.07 14.61
N VAL A 79 2.65 0.25 14.78
CA VAL A 79 3.91 0.96 15.01
C VAL A 79 3.97 1.32 16.50
N GLU A 80 5.04 0.90 17.17
CA GLU A 80 5.36 1.43 18.49
C GLU A 80 5.92 2.85 18.33
N SER A 81 5.09 3.84 18.63
CA SER A 81 5.42 5.26 18.50
C SER A 81 4.77 6.04 19.65
N SER A 82 5.42 7.14 20.06
CA SER A 82 4.86 8.12 20.99
C SER A 82 3.81 9.03 20.33
N GLU A 83 3.61 8.94 19.01
CA GLU A 83 2.60 9.70 18.27
C GLU A 83 1.16 9.22 18.55
N PRO A 84 0.14 10.06 18.25
CA PRO A 84 -1.27 9.70 18.39
C PRO A 84 -1.62 8.37 17.68
N ARG A 85 -2.19 7.45 18.45
CA ARG A 85 -2.68 6.14 17.99
C ARG A 85 -4.02 6.29 17.24
N GLY A 86 -4.16 5.57 16.13
CA GLY A 86 -5.34 5.54 15.27
C GLY A 86 -4.97 5.04 13.87
N GLY A 87 -5.98 4.82 13.02
CA GLY A 87 -5.74 4.47 11.62
C GLY A 87 -5.08 5.60 10.84
N GLY A 88 -4.38 5.27 9.76
CA GLY A 88 -3.74 6.24 8.89
C GLY A 88 -3.98 5.91 7.42
N VAL A 89 -3.99 6.95 6.59
CA VAL A 89 -3.98 6.81 5.13
C VAL A 89 -2.67 7.41 4.63
N TYR A 90 -1.94 6.64 3.83
CA TYR A 90 -0.59 6.98 3.40
C TYR A 90 -0.53 7.11 1.88
N VAL A 91 0.28 8.05 1.39
CA VAL A 91 0.58 8.24 -0.03
C VAL A 91 2.09 8.19 -0.22
N LEU A 92 2.54 7.72 -1.38
CA LEU A 92 3.96 7.70 -1.75
C LEU A 92 4.58 9.10 -1.62
N SER A 93 5.76 9.16 -1.01
CA SER A 93 6.65 10.31 -1.09
C SER A 93 8.06 9.90 -1.47
N GLN A 94 8.63 10.64 -2.41
CA GLN A 94 10.03 10.56 -2.82
C GLN A 94 10.92 11.57 -2.09
N LYS A 95 10.33 12.53 -1.38
CA LYS A 95 11.03 13.66 -0.75
C LYS A 95 11.22 13.50 0.76
N GLY A 96 10.86 12.33 1.31
CA GLY A 96 10.91 12.05 2.75
C GLY A 96 9.54 11.78 3.35
N ALA A 97 9.52 11.34 4.61
CA ALA A 97 8.31 11.00 5.33
C ALA A 97 7.71 12.22 6.06
N SER A 98 6.38 12.22 6.28
CA SER A 98 5.68 13.28 7.03
C SER A 98 5.97 13.26 8.52
N SER A 99 6.38 12.10 9.06
CA SER A 99 6.75 11.96 10.45
C SER A 99 7.74 10.81 10.65
N ALA A 100 8.38 10.76 11.82
CA ALA A 100 9.25 9.66 12.20
C ALA A 100 8.48 8.33 12.23
N ALA A 101 7.24 8.32 12.72
CA ALA A 101 6.39 7.13 12.71
C ALA A 101 6.06 6.67 11.29
N ALA A 102 5.79 7.60 10.35
CA ALA A 102 5.55 7.26 8.96
C ALA A 102 6.82 6.69 8.28
N ALA A 103 8.00 7.21 8.61
CA ALA A 103 9.27 6.69 8.12
C ALA A 103 9.54 5.26 8.63
N LEU A 104 9.33 5.03 9.93
CA LEU A 104 9.50 3.71 10.55
C LEU A 104 8.53 2.69 9.99
N LEU A 105 7.26 3.08 9.80
CA LEU A 105 6.26 2.22 9.19
C LEU A 105 6.68 1.79 7.78
N ALA A 106 7.06 2.75 6.93
CA ALA A 106 7.50 2.43 5.57
C ALA A 106 8.76 1.53 5.56
N ALA A 107 9.69 1.73 6.50
CA ALA A 107 10.86 0.87 6.63
C ALA A 107 10.48 -0.58 6.99
N ASN A 108 9.55 -0.77 7.94
CA ASN A 108 9.07 -2.09 8.34
C ASN A 108 8.34 -2.79 7.19
N GLU A 109 7.44 -2.10 6.51
CA GLU A 109 6.69 -2.66 5.37
C GLU A 109 7.60 -3.03 4.19
N ASN A 110 8.62 -2.22 3.94
CA ASN A 110 9.60 -2.52 2.91
C ASN A 110 10.49 -3.72 3.29
N ALA A 111 10.81 -3.89 4.58
CA ALA A 111 11.59 -5.01 5.07
C ALA A 111 10.82 -6.34 5.00
N ALA A 112 9.51 -6.32 5.25
CA ALA A 112 8.63 -7.49 5.10
C ALA A 112 8.67 -8.07 3.67
N GLY A 113 8.89 -7.22 2.67
CA GLY A 113 9.09 -7.61 1.27
C GLY A 113 10.42 -8.30 0.95
N SER A 114 11.42 -8.23 1.83
CA SER A 114 12.79 -8.72 1.58
C SER A 114 13.03 -10.18 1.99
N ILE A 115 12.00 -10.91 2.45
CA ILE A 115 12.13 -12.34 2.84
C ILE A 115 12.35 -13.25 1.61
N GLY A 116 12.49 -12.69 0.40
CA GLY A 116 13.07 -13.34 -0.78
C GLY A 116 13.93 -12.33 -1.52
N GLY A 117 15.26 -12.53 -1.54
CA GLY A 117 16.25 -11.55 -1.99
C GLY A 117 16.17 -11.20 -3.49
N VAL A 118 15.27 -10.30 -3.86
CA VAL A 118 15.20 -9.75 -5.21
C VAL A 118 15.83 -8.35 -5.21
N ASN A 119 17.06 -8.26 -5.70
CA ASN A 119 17.72 -6.99 -6.01
C ASN A 119 17.03 -6.38 -7.24
N MET A 120 16.32 -5.26 -7.04
CA MET A 120 15.80 -4.45 -8.14
C MET A 120 16.90 -3.49 -8.63
N GLY A 121 17.76 -4.00 -9.50
CA GLY A 121 18.63 -3.16 -10.34
C GLY A 121 17.99 -3.03 -11.72
N GLY A 122 17.54 -1.83 -12.09
CA GLY A 122 16.87 -1.56 -13.37
C GLY A 122 17.31 -0.25 -14.01
N ASN A 123 17.52 -0.28 -15.31
CA ASN A 123 18.29 0.65 -16.14
C ASN A 123 17.65 2.05 -16.28
N LYS A 124 18.48 3.10 -16.24
CA LYS A 124 18.06 4.51 -16.29
C LYS A 124 18.07 5.04 -17.73
N ASP A 125 17.09 4.66 -18.55
CA ASP A 125 16.86 5.34 -19.83
C ASP A 125 15.37 5.38 -20.16
N VAL A 126 14.69 6.38 -19.60
CA VAL A 126 13.34 6.80 -19.98
C VAL A 126 13.28 8.33 -19.86
N ASN A 127 12.58 8.99 -20.78
CA ASN A 127 12.44 10.46 -20.86
C ASN A 127 11.98 11.06 -19.51
N GLN A 128 12.96 11.43 -18.67
CA GLN A 128 12.81 11.59 -17.22
C GLN A 128 11.77 12.66 -16.87
N VAL A 129 11.63 13.69 -17.71
CA VAL A 129 10.70 14.81 -17.49
C VAL A 129 9.23 14.36 -17.60
N LEU A 130 8.88 13.62 -18.66
CA LEU A 130 7.51 13.11 -18.85
C LEU A 130 7.15 12.12 -17.75
N MET A 131 8.07 11.22 -17.40
CA MET A 131 7.87 10.27 -16.30
C MET A 131 7.67 10.96 -14.95
N ASN A 132 8.48 11.98 -14.66
CA ASN A 132 8.34 12.76 -13.43
C ASN A 132 7.00 13.52 -13.39
N MET A 133 6.51 14.00 -14.54
CA MET A 133 5.21 14.69 -14.63
C MET A 133 4.04 13.72 -14.40
N VAL A 134 4.02 12.58 -15.07
CA VAL A 134 3.01 11.53 -14.88
C VAL A 134 3.00 11.05 -13.43
N GLN A 135 4.18 10.86 -12.84
CA GLN A 135 4.31 10.48 -11.44
C GLN A 135 3.80 11.57 -10.49
N THR A 136 4.10 12.85 -10.77
CA THR A 136 3.60 13.98 -9.98
C THR A 136 2.07 14.06 -10.03
N GLN A 137 1.48 13.87 -11.20
CA GLN A 137 0.03 13.86 -11.36
C GLN A 137 -0.60 12.68 -10.60
N THR A 138 -0.03 11.48 -10.74
CA THR A 138 -0.47 10.28 -10.01
C THR A 138 -0.44 10.49 -8.49
N ILE A 139 0.61 11.13 -7.97
CA ILE A 139 0.72 11.47 -6.53
C ILE A 139 -0.36 12.48 -6.13
N ASN A 140 -0.66 13.48 -6.97
CA ASN A 140 -1.70 14.46 -6.68
C ASN A 140 -3.10 13.84 -6.64
N ASP A 141 -3.40 12.94 -7.57
CA ASP A 141 -4.67 12.20 -7.58
C ASP A 141 -4.76 11.24 -6.39
N SER A 142 -3.65 10.57 -6.05
CA SER A 142 -3.54 9.76 -4.83
C SER A 142 -3.82 10.58 -3.57
N LYS A 143 -3.32 11.82 -3.47
CA LYS A 143 -3.63 12.72 -2.34
C LYS A 143 -5.11 13.08 -2.25
N ARG A 144 -5.78 13.31 -3.38
CA ARG A 144 -7.22 13.62 -3.40
C ARG A 144 -8.04 12.44 -2.90
N LEU A 145 -7.76 11.25 -3.42
CA LEU A 145 -8.41 10.01 -2.97
C LEU A 145 -8.12 9.74 -1.49
N ALA A 146 -6.86 9.86 -1.06
CA ALA A 146 -6.45 9.61 0.32
C ALA A 146 -7.17 10.53 1.31
N ARG A 147 -7.35 11.82 0.99
CA ARG A 147 -8.13 12.75 1.82
C ARG A 147 -9.60 12.34 1.91
N PHE A 148 -10.20 11.94 0.78
CA PHE A 148 -11.56 11.46 0.78
C PHE A 148 -11.73 10.23 1.67
N VAL A 149 -10.87 9.22 1.51
CA VAL A 149 -10.87 8.00 2.32
C VAL A 149 -10.68 8.33 3.80
N LEU A 150 -9.68 9.15 4.13
CA LEU A 150 -9.42 9.58 5.51
C LEU A 150 -10.66 10.24 6.12
N ASN A 151 -11.28 11.17 5.41
CA ASN A 151 -12.48 11.87 5.90
C ASN A 151 -13.66 10.92 6.14
N GLN A 152 -13.85 9.89 5.30
CA GLN A 152 -14.91 8.90 5.52
C GLN A 152 -14.58 7.99 6.71
N MET A 153 -13.34 7.53 6.82
CA MET A 153 -12.91 6.66 7.93
C MET A 153 -12.97 7.36 9.29
N SER A 154 -12.60 8.66 9.33
CA SER A 154 -12.62 9.49 10.54
C SER A 154 -14.02 9.68 11.15
N LYS A 155 -15.09 9.40 10.40
CA LYS A 155 -16.47 9.47 10.93
C LYS A 155 -16.79 8.34 11.91
N HIS A 156 -16.09 7.22 11.79
CA HIS A 156 -16.39 6.00 12.54
C HIS A 156 -15.19 5.50 13.36
N ASN A 157 -13.98 5.95 13.03
CA ASN A 157 -12.75 5.48 13.65
C ASN A 157 -11.88 6.64 14.09
N LYS A 158 -11.06 6.42 15.11
CA LYS A 158 -9.97 7.32 15.45
C LYS A 158 -8.89 7.22 14.39
N MET A 159 -8.67 8.30 13.64
CA MET A 159 -7.68 8.39 12.57
C MET A 159 -6.65 9.49 12.86
N LYS A 160 -5.52 9.46 12.16
CA LYS A 160 -4.62 10.62 12.06
C LYS A 160 -5.35 11.79 11.41
N ASN A 161 -5.02 13.02 11.82
CA ASN A 161 -5.72 14.23 11.37
C ASN A 161 -5.48 14.56 9.89
N GLU A 162 -4.39 14.05 9.31
CA GLU A 162 -4.01 14.32 7.93
C GLU A 162 -3.44 13.08 7.24
N VAL A 163 -3.51 13.09 5.90
CA VAL A 163 -2.87 12.09 5.04
C VAL A 163 -1.38 12.12 5.30
N GLN A 164 -0.82 10.94 5.53
CA GLN A 164 0.61 10.77 5.80
C GLN A 164 1.38 10.43 4.53
N TYR A 165 2.69 10.63 4.57
CA TYR A 165 3.57 10.44 3.43
C TYR A 165 4.81 9.66 3.85
N ALA A 166 5.22 8.67 3.06
CA ALA A 166 6.51 7.99 3.24
C ALA A 166 6.89 7.17 1.99
N GLY A 167 8.10 6.62 1.98
CA GLY A 167 8.67 5.88 0.87
C GLY A 167 8.24 4.41 0.81
N PHE A 168 6.94 4.12 0.79
CA PHE A 168 6.42 2.75 0.66
C PHE A 168 6.75 2.12 -0.70
N GLY A 169 7.45 0.99 -0.70
CA GLY A 169 7.85 0.26 -1.90
C GLY A 169 6.65 -0.25 -2.70
N VAL A 170 5.59 -0.67 -2.00
CA VAL A 170 4.34 -1.13 -2.62
C VAL A 170 3.57 -0.03 -3.37
N LEU A 171 3.90 1.25 -3.13
CA LEU A 171 3.30 2.38 -3.84
C LEU A 171 4.21 2.93 -4.93
N ARG A 172 5.43 2.39 -5.11
CA ARG A 172 6.33 2.80 -6.19
C ARG A 172 5.88 2.17 -7.50
N ALA A 173 5.86 2.99 -8.54
CA ALA A 173 5.73 2.48 -9.90
C ALA A 173 6.88 1.51 -10.20
N PRO A 174 6.64 0.40 -10.91
CA PRO A 174 7.69 -0.48 -11.37
C PRO A 174 8.70 0.25 -12.25
N ASP A 175 10.00 -0.02 -12.05
CA ASP A 175 11.07 0.47 -12.93
C ASP A 175 11.11 -0.26 -14.29
N VAL A 176 10.19 -1.20 -14.53
CA VAL A 176 10.15 -2.04 -15.72
C VAL A 176 9.04 -1.56 -16.66
N PRO A 177 9.35 -1.19 -17.92
CA PRO A 177 8.34 -0.91 -18.93
C PRO A 177 7.44 -2.13 -19.18
N LEU A 178 6.14 -1.91 -19.36
CA LEU A 178 5.28 -2.98 -19.89
C LEU A 178 5.74 -3.32 -21.32
N PRO A 179 5.90 -4.60 -21.69
CA PRO A 179 6.02 -4.95 -23.10
C PRO A 179 4.75 -4.49 -23.82
N SER A 180 4.95 -3.79 -24.94
CA SER A 180 3.91 -3.28 -25.85
C SER A 180 3.08 -4.40 -26.46
#